data_AF-A0A365L152-F1
#
_entry.id   AF-A0A365L152-F1
#
_cell.length_a   1.000
_cell.length_b   1.000
_cell.length_c   1.000
_cell.angle_alpha   90.00
_cell.angle_beta   90.00
_cell.angle_gamma   90.00
#
_symmetry.space_group_name_H-M   'P 1'
#
loop_
_entity.id
_entity.type
_entity.pdbx_description
1 polymer ?
#
loop_
_entity_poly.entity_id
_entity_poly.type
_entity_poly.pdbx_seq_one_letter_code
_entity_poly.pdbx_strand_id
1 'polypeptide(L)'
;MKTLQRSIEKERISPFFEAWAKLDEDIRVLHVNKNSSPAALMNEGIIVYKSLLEQCSSDEEKIEPLNNNERLVFVESNCSTFAAYRQLQELFNEMYKKVASKRAILNRLK
;
A
#
# COMPACT_ATOMS: atom_id res chain seq x y z
N MET A 1 19.35 11.29 -4.17
CA MET A 1 19.60 10.24 -3.11
C MET A 1 19.17 10.58 -1.66
N LYS A 2 19.58 11.70 -1.02
CA LYS A 2 19.19 12.01 0.39
C LYS A 2 17.66 12.13 0.59
N THR A 3 16.95 12.60 -0.43
CA THR A 3 15.49 12.80 -0.42
C THR A 3 14.72 11.49 -0.30
N LEU A 4 15.05 10.49 -1.12
CA LEU A 4 14.41 9.17 -1.06
C LEU A 4 14.68 8.47 0.27
N GLN A 5 15.93 8.52 0.76
CA GLN A 5 16.26 7.90 2.05
C GLN A 5 15.37 8.41 3.18
N ARG A 6 15.15 9.74 3.21
CA ARG A 6 14.28 10.38 4.20
C ARG A 6 12.81 10.02 3.99
N SER A 7 12.36 9.98 2.74
CA SER A 7 10.96 9.69 2.43
C SER A 7 10.55 8.27 2.80
N ILE A 8 11.51 7.34 2.77
CA ILE A 8 11.33 5.99 3.25
C ILE A 8 11.84 5.81 4.69
N GLU A 9 11.88 6.79 5.58
CA GLU A 9 12.17 6.56 7.01
C GLU A 9 11.04 5.80 7.72
N LYS A 10 11.34 5.05 8.79
CA LYS A 10 10.35 4.18 9.47
C LYS A 10 9.16 5.01 9.92
N GLU A 11 9.46 6.11 10.57
CA GLU A 11 8.54 7.09 11.13
C GLU A 11 7.66 7.73 10.05
N ARG A 12 8.14 7.80 8.80
CA ARG A 12 7.39 8.34 7.67
C ARG A 12 6.44 7.33 7.05
N ILE A 13 6.83 6.06 6.96
CA ILE A 13 5.98 5.05 6.31
C ILE A 13 5.04 4.31 7.28
N SER A 14 5.43 4.18 8.56
CA SER A 14 4.68 3.41 9.55
C SER A 14 3.21 3.82 9.64
N PRO A 15 2.84 5.12 9.61
CA PRO A 15 1.45 5.54 9.65
C PRO A 15 0.57 4.94 8.54
N PHE A 16 1.11 4.70 7.34
CA PHE A 16 0.36 4.12 6.23
C PHE A 16 0.06 2.63 6.46
N PHE A 17 1.03 1.88 6.98
CA PHE A 17 0.84 0.46 7.29
C PHE A 17 -0.06 0.25 8.52
N GLU A 18 -0.01 1.15 9.49
CA GLU A 18 -0.92 1.15 10.65
C GLU A 18 -2.35 1.49 10.24
N ALA A 19 -2.54 2.47 9.35
CA ALA A 19 -3.84 2.79 8.77
C ALA A 19 -4.39 1.59 7.96
N TRP A 20 -3.55 0.99 7.11
CA TRP A 20 -3.92 -0.21 6.36
C TRP A 20 -4.28 -1.39 7.27
N ALA A 21 -3.53 -1.63 8.35
CA ALA A 21 -3.81 -2.76 9.25
C ALA A 21 -5.20 -2.68 9.90
N LYS A 22 -5.68 -1.46 10.22
CA LYS A 22 -7.04 -1.25 10.74
C LYS A 22 -8.08 -1.52 9.65
N LEU A 23 -7.88 -0.95 8.45
CA LEU A 23 -8.77 -1.15 7.32
C LEU A 23 -8.82 -2.62 6.85
N ASP A 24 -7.70 -3.34 6.84
CA ASP A 24 -7.60 -4.75 6.43
C ASP A 24 -8.51 -5.63 7.29
N GLU A 25 -8.54 -5.39 8.60
CA GLU A 25 -9.38 -6.13 9.53
C GLU A 25 -10.87 -5.82 9.28
N ASP A 26 -11.23 -4.54 9.20
CA ASP A 26 -12.62 -4.14 8.98
C ASP A 26 -13.15 -4.63 7.62
N ILE A 27 -12.38 -4.48 6.54
CA ILE A 27 -12.74 -4.96 5.19
C ILE A 27 -12.91 -6.48 5.19
N ARG A 28 -12.02 -7.21 5.86
CA ARG A 28 -12.11 -8.67 5.98
C ARG A 28 -13.42 -9.08 6.66
N VAL A 29 -13.79 -8.41 7.76
CA VAL A 29 -15.05 -8.67 8.46
C VAL A 29 -16.26 -8.40 7.56
N LEU A 30 -16.25 -7.30 6.78
CA LEU A 30 -17.33 -6.99 5.84
C LEU A 30 -17.46 -8.02 4.71
N HIS A 31 -16.35 -8.58 4.22
CA HIS A 31 -16.42 -9.66 3.23
C HIS A 31 -16.97 -10.98 3.78
N VAL A 32 -16.85 -11.21 5.10
CA VAL A 32 -17.47 -12.34 5.78
C VAL A 32 -18.97 -12.07 6.04
N ASN A 33 -19.32 -10.83 6.37
CA ASN A 33 -20.70 -10.40 6.66
C ASN A 33 -21.44 -9.93 5.40
N LYS A 34 -22.30 -10.78 4.83
CA LYS A 34 -23.01 -10.55 3.56
C LYS A 34 -23.99 -9.36 3.50
N ASN A 35 -24.19 -8.63 4.60
CA ASN A 35 -25.20 -7.57 4.71
C ASN A 35 -24.65 -6.15 4.53
N SER A 36 -23.35 -6.00 4.25
CA SER A 36 -22.68 -4.71 4.18
C SER A 36 -21.70 -4.67 3.01
N SER A 37 -21.65 -3.56 2.28
CA SER A 37 -20.71 -3.37 1.19
C SER A 37 -19.34 -2.92 1.71
N PRO A 38 -18.23 -3.59 1.34
CA PRO A 38 -16.87 -3.18 1.72
C PRO A 38 -16.33 -2.00 0.90
N ALA A 39 -17.08 -1.52 -0.11
CA ALA A 39 -16.59 -0.55 -1.09
C ALA A 39 -16.06 0.75 -0.46
N ALA A 40 -16.72 1.26 0.58
CA ALA A 40 -16.30 2.49 1.25
C ALA A 40 -14.91 2.33 1.90
N LEU A 41 -14.72 1.27 2.70
CA LEU A 41 -13.43 0.99 3.35
C LEU A 41 -12.35 0.61 2.33
N MET A 42 -12.72 -0.09 1.26
CA MET A 42 -11.82 -0.38 0.15
C MET A 42 -11.32 0.90 -0.54
N ASN A 43 -12.18 1.90 -0.75
CA ASN A 43 -11.77 3.20 -1.27
C ASN A 43 -10.82 3.93 -0.31
N GLU A 44 -11.07 3.87 1.00
CA GLU A 44 -10.13 4.41 2.00
C GLU A 44 -8.77 3.70 1.92
N GLY A 45 -8.75 2.37 1.78
CA GLY A 45 -7.53 1.59 1.59
C GLY A 45 -6.76 1.97 0.33
N ILE A 46 -7.46 2.21 -0.79
CA ILE A 46 -6.86 2.70 -2.04
C ILE A 46 -6.22 4.07 -1.85
N ILE A 47 -6.87 4.99 -1.13
CA ILE A 47 -6.32 6.32 -0.83
C ILE A 47 -5.04 6.19 -0.01
N VAL A 48 -5.06 5.39 1.07
CA VAL A 48 -3.87 5.13 1.89
C VAL A 48 -2.73 4.56 1.05
N TYR A 49 -3.05 3.62 0.15
CA TYR A 49 -2.06 3.00 -0.73
C TYR A 49 -1.43 3.99 -1.72
N LYS A 50 -2.24 4.85 -2.35
CA LYS A 50 -1.74 5.90 -3.25
C LYS A 50 -0.83 6.88 -2.51
N SER A 51 -1.22 7.33 -1.33
CA SER A 51 -0.39 8.22 -0.53
C SER A 51 0.91 7.53 -0.08
N LEU A 52 0.90 6.22 0.18
CA LEU A 52 2.11 5.45 0.43
C LEU A 52 3.04 5.41 -0.80
N LEU A 53 2.50 5.23 -2.00
CA LEU A 53 3.28 5.27 -3.25
C LEU A 53 3.95 6.63 -3.46
N GLU A 54 3.21 7.72 -3.22
CA GLU A 54 3.73 9.08 -3.29
C GLU A 54 4.84 9.31 -2.25
N GLN A 55 4.61 8.88 -1.00
CA GLN A 55 5.59 8.96 0.08
C GLN A 55 6.89 8.18 -0.25
N CYS A 56 6.76 7.02 -0.88
CA CYS A 56 7.89 6.14 -1.21
C CYS A 56 8.55 6.45 -2.55
N SER A 57 8.08 7.49 -3.27
CA SER A 57 8.62 7.89 -4.57
C SER A 57 9.32 9.25 -4.49
N SER A 58 10.24 9.47 -5.40
CA SER A 58 10.90 10.75 -5.64
C SER A 58 11.03 10.99 -7.14
N ASP A 59 11.37 12.21 -7.55
CA ASP A 59 11.54 12.55 -8.97
C ASP A 59 12.60 11.67 -9.67
N GLU A 60 13.58 11.16 -8.93
CA GLU A 60 14.68 10.33 -9.45
C GLU A 60 14.36 8.83 -9.45
N GLU A 61 13.47 8.38 -8.56
CA GLU A 61 13.25 6.95 -8.31
C GLU A 61 11.85 6.68 -7.75
N LYS A 62 11.16 5.71 -8.35
CA LYS A 62 9.85 5.22 -7.90
C LYS A 62 10.00 3.85 -7.24
N ILE A 63 9.46 3.71 -6.04
CA ILE A 63 9.35 2.42 -5.35
C ILE A 63 7.90 1.97 -5.48
N GLU A 64 7.67 0.94 -6.30
CA GLU A 64 6.33 0.40 -6.52
C GLU A 64 6.33 -1.13 -6.69
N PRO A 65 5.23 -1.84 -6.38
CA PRO A 65 5.10 -3.27 -6.59
C PRO A 65 5.19 -3.69 -8.05
N LEU A 66 5.26 -5.00 -8.30
CA LEU A 66 5.20 -5.51 -9.67
C LEU A 66 3.82 -5.23 -10.27
N ASN A 67 3.81 -4.71 -11.50
CA ASN A 67 2.60 -4.35 -12.26
C ASN A 67 1.65 -3.41 -11.49
N ASN A 68 2.22 -2.52 -10.67
CA ASN A 68 1.49 -1.64 -9.76
C ASN A 68 0.26 -0.98 -10.40
N ASN A 69 0.45 -0.31 -11.55
CA ASN A 69 -0.61 0.44 -12.22
C ASN A 69 -1.80 -0.45 -12.62
N GLU A 70 -1.55 -1.54 -13.33
CA GLU A 70 -2.61 -2.47 -13.79
C GLU A 70 -3.39 -3.07 -12.60
N ARG A 71 -2.66 -3.43 -11.54
CA ARG A 71 -3.25 -4.02 -10.34
C ARG A 71 -4.07 -3.00 -9.57
N LEU A 72 -3.62 -1.75 -9.49
CA LEU A 72 -4.36 -0.68 -8.84
C LEU A 72 -5.64 -0.34 -9.60
N VAL A 73 -5.57 -0.22 -10.93
CA VAL A 73 -6.75 -0.03 -11.80
C VAL A 73 -7.77 -1.16 -11.61
N PHE A 74 -7.30 -2.40 -11.47
CA PHE A 74 -8.17 -3.54 -11.16
C PHE A 74 -8.87 -3.37 -9.81
N VAL A 75 -8.13 -2.99 -8.76
CA VAL A 75 -8.69 -2.79 -7.41
C VAL A 75 -9.74 -1.67 -7.42
N GLU A 76 -9.45 -0.54 -8.05
CA GLU A 76 -10.36 0.60 -8.18
C GLU A 76 -11.65 0.23 -8.90
N SER A 77 -11.54 -0.53 -9.99
CA SER A 77 -12.68 -0.94 -10.81
C SER A 77 -13.54 -2.01 -10.14
N ASN A 78 -13.01 -2.72 -9.14
CA ASN A 78 -13.65 -3.90 -8.54
C ASN A 78 -13.72 -3.82 -7.00
N CYS A 79 -13.74 -2.61 -6.43
CA CYS A 79 -13.57 -2.34 -5.00
C CYS A 79 -14.58 -3.03 -4.05
N SER A 80 -15.68 -3.59 -4.55
CA SER A 80 -16.63 -4.36 -3.74
C SER A 80 -16.33 -5.86 -3.68
N THR A 81 -15.32 -6.34 -4.41
CA THR A 81 -15.03 -7.76 -4.58
C THR A 81 -13.91 -8.23 -3.66
N PHE A 82 -14.01 -9.48 -3.19
CA PHE A 82 -12.95 -10.09 -2.38
C PHE A 82 -11.62 -10.20 -3.15
N ALA A 83 -11.69 -10.37 -4.48
CA ALA A 83 -10.50 -10.40 -5.33
C ALA A 83 -9.76 -9.05 -5.32
N ALA A 84 -10.46 -7.92 -5.40
CA ALA A 84 -9.86 -6.59 -5.27
C ALA A 84 -9.26 -6.37 -3.87
N TYR A 85 -9.95 -6.79 -2.81
CA TYR A 85 -9.41 -6.76 -1.45
C TYR A 85 -8.08 -7.51 -1.34
N ARG A 86 -8.05 -8.77 -1.79
CA ARG A 86 -6.82 -9.58 -1.80
C ARG A 86 -5.71 -8.92 -2.61
N GLN A 87 -6.05 -8.33 -3.75
CA GLN A 87 -5.08 -7.65 -4.59
C GLN A 87 -4.48 -6.42 -3.90
N LEU A 88 -5.29 -5.61 -3.22
CA LEU A 88 -4.83 -4.46 -2.45
C LEU A 88 -3.91 -4.91 -1.30
N GLN A 89 -4.26 -5.98 -0.61
CA GLN A 89 -3.44 -6.57 0.45
C GLN A 89 -2.05 -7.00 -0.07
N GLU A 90 -1.99 -7.65 -1.23
CA GLU A 90 -0.72 -8.03 -1.84
C GLU A 90 0.12 -6.81 -2.26
N LEU A 91 -0.51 -5.74 -2.75
CA LEU A 91 0.18 -4.49 -3.08
C LEU A 91 0.85 -3.87 -1.84
N PHE A 92 0.17 -3.82 -0.69
CA PHE A 92 0.78 -3.38 0.58
C PHE A 92 1.93 -4.29 1.01
N ASN A 93 1.76 -5.62 0.94
CA ASN A 93 2.80 -6.58 1.32
C ASN A 93 4.07 -6.44 0.46
N GLU A 94 3.91 -6.24 -0.85
CA GLU A 94 5.03 -6.01 -1.75
C GLU A 94 5.71 -4.66 -1.48
N MET A 95 4.93 -3.60 -1.24
CA MET A 95 5.48 -2.30 -0.88
C MET A 95 6.32 -2.38 0.39
N TYR A 96 5.84 -3.06 1.43
CA TYR A 96 6.58 -3.23 2.67
C TYR A 96 7.95 -3.88 2.42
N LYS A 97 7.98 -4.96 1.64
CA LYS A 97 9.22 -5.68 1.27
C LYS A 97 10.16 -4.81 0.45
N LYS A 98 9.65 -4.07 -0.54
CA LYS A 98 10.45 -3.19 -1.40
C LYS A 98 11.08 -2.05 -0.63
N VAL A 99 10.33 -1.40 0.26
CA VAL A 99 10.86 -0.33 1.11
C VAL A 99 11.91 -0.87 2.08
N ALA A 100 11.66 -2.02 2.72
CA ALA A 100 12.64 -2.67 3.60
C ALA A 100 13.95 -3.01 2.87
N SER A 101 13.85 -3.58 1.67
CA SER A 101 15.00 -3.88 0.81
C SER A 101 15.77 -2.60 0.45
N LYS A 102 15.06 -1.55 0.03
CA LYS A 102 15.69 -0.28 -0.36
C LYS A 102 16.42 0.38 0.82
N ARG A 103 15.82 0.38 2.01
CA ARG A 103 16.48 0.85 3.25
C ARG A 103 17.77 0.09 3.54
N ALA A 104 17.73 -1.24 3.44
CA ALA A 104 18.91 -2.08 3.70
C ALA A 104 20.05 -1.75 2.74
N ILE A 105 19.75 -1.53 1.45
CA ILE A 105 20.75 -1.11 0.45
C ILE A 105 21.32 0.28 0.81
N LEU A 106 20.47 1.27 1.07
CA LEU A 106 20.93 2.63 1.38
C LEU A 106 21.73 2.72 2.69
N ASN A 107 21.48 1.84 3.65
CA ASN A 107 22.26 1.78 4.89
C ASN A 107 23.63 1.10 4.71
N ARG A 108 23.79 0.22 3.72
CA ARG A 108 25.09 -0.42 3.39
C ARG A 108 26.01 0.48 2.56
N LEU A 109 25.45 1.50 1.90
CA LEU A 109 26.19 2.48 1.10
C LEU A 109 26.66 3.70 1.91
N LYS A 110 26.38 3.72 3.22
CA LYS A 110 26.88 4.72 4.18
C LYS A 110 28.17 4.21 4.82
#